data_AF-A0A367M6L6-F1
#
_entry.id   AF-A0A367M6L6-F1
#
_cell.length_a   1.000
_cell.length_b   1.000
_cell.length_c   1.000
_cell.angle_alpha   90.00
_cell.angle_beta   90.00
_cell.angle_gamma   90.00
#
_symmetry.space_group_name_H-M   'P 1'
#
loop_
_entity.id
_entity.type
_entity.pdbx_description
1 polymer ?
#
loop_
_entity_poly.entity_id
_entity_poly.type
_entity_poly.pdbx_seq_one_letter_code
_entity_poly.pdbx_strand_id
1 'polypeptide(L)'
;QPPAAAREPPEARRDLLAARSGADPQALKGPGGQITFVWQTPLAVSATQIRALLGAGRSVRFLVPDAVLNYIEAHHLYRAPH
;
A
#
# COMPACT_ATOMS: atom_id res chain seq x y z
N GLN A 1 -5.51 7.01 14.76
CA GLN A 1 -4.23 6.35 15.09
C GLN A 1 -3.17 6.92 14.16
N PRO A 2 -2.10 7.55 14.66
CA PRO A 2 -1.01 7.98 13.78
C PRO A 2 -0.48 6.74 13.03
N PRO A 3 -0.03 6.89 11.76
CA PRO A 3 0.58 5.77 11.04
C PRO A 3 1.71 5.23 11.92
N ALA A 4 1.82 3.90 12.02
CA ALA A 4 2.86 3.24 12.79
C ALA A 4 4.17 4.01 12.56
N ALA A 5 4.66 4.71 13.59
CA ALA A 5 5.90 5.46 13.52
C ALA A 5 6.91 4.50 12.90
N ALA A 6 7.50 4.89 11.78
CA ALA A 6 8.41 4.05 11.02
C ALA A 6 9.46 3.52 12.01
N ARG A 7 9.28 2.28 12.46
CA ARG A 7 10.24 1.64 13.37
C ARG A 7 11.56 1.74 12.64
N GLU A 8 12.55 2.29 13.33
CA GLU A 8 13.87 2.43 12.74
C GLU A 8 14.27 1.09 12.10
N PRO A 9 14.60 1.08 10.80
CA PRO A 9 14.91 -0.17 10.15
C PRO A 9 16.14 -0.79 10.82
N PRO A 10 16.17 -2.13 10.99
CA PRO A 10 17.34 -2.82 11.52
C PRO A 10 18.61 -2.38 10.80
N GLU A 11 19.74 -2.33 11.51
CA GLU A 11 21.03 -1.83 10.99
C GLU A 11 21.39 -2.46 9.64
N ALA A 12 21.26 -3.78 9.52
CA ALA A 12 21.50 -4.50 8.26
C ALA A 12 20.68 -3.97 7.06
N ARG A 13 19.46 -3.45 7.29
CA ARG A 13 18.64 -2.85 6.24
C ARG A 13 19.12 -1.45 5.89
N ARG A 14 19.63 -0.68 6.86
CA ARG A 14 20.25 0.63 6.61
C ARG A 14 21.52 0.47 5.78
N ASP A 15 22.36 -0.49 6.14
CA ASP A 15 23.60 -0.78 5.42
C ASP A 15 23.31 -1.21 3.97
N LEU A 16 22.30 -2.08 3.78
CA LEU A 16 21.86 -2.48 2.45
C LEU A 16 21.36 -1.28 1.62
N LEU A 17 20.58 -0.38 2.23
CA LEU A 17 20.10 0.82 1.56
C LEU A 17 21.25 1.75 1.21
N ALA A 18 22.18 2.00 2.13
CA ALA A 18 23.34 2.84 1.90
C ALA A 18 24.24 2.28 0.77
N ALA A 19 24.48 0.96 0.77
CA ALA A 19 25.33 0.30 -0.21
C ALA A 19 24.73 0.23 -1.62
N ARG A 20 23.40 0.37 -1.77
CA ARG A 20 22.71 0.08 -3.05
C ARG A 20 21.76 1.18 -3.53
N SER A 21 21.66 2.30 -2.81
CA SER A 21 20.76 3.39 -3.20
C SER A 21 21.34 4.24 -4.33
N GLY A 22 20.53 4.47 -5.36
CA GLY A 22 20.80 5.39 -6.46
C GLY A 22 19.78 6.54 -6.48
N ALA A 23 20.26 7.75 -6.76
CA ALA A 23 19.45 8.98 -6.68
C ALA A 23 18.43 9.12 -7.81
N ASP A 24 18.71 8.55 -8.98
CA ASP A 24 17.84 8.66 -10.16
C ASP A 24 17.19 7.30 -10.50
N PRO A 25 15.86 7.19 -10.40
CA PRO A 25 15.13 6.00 -10.81
C PRO A 25 15.33 5.63 -12.29
N GLN A 26 15.59 6.61 -13.17
CA GLN A 26 15.83 6.38 -14.60
C GLN A 26 17.26 5.88 -14.88
N ALA A 27 18.16 5.99 -13.91
CA ALA A 27 19.53 5.52 -14.02
C ALA A 27 19.70 4.03 -13.66
N LEU A 28 18.64 3.35 -13.19
CA LEU A 28 18.63 1.92 -12.90
C LEU A 28 18.92 1.12 -14.19
N LYS A 29 20.13 0.59 -14.32
CA LYS A 29 20.59 -0.21 -15.48
C LYS A 29 21.32 -1.47 -15.04
N GLY A 30 21.28 -2.52 -15.87
CA GLY A 30 21.98 -3.78 -15.63
C GLY A 30 21.23 -4.76 -14.71
N PRO A 31 21.91 -5.78 -14.17
CA PRO A 31 21.31 -6.77 -13.26
C PRO A 31 20.70 -6.13 -12.01
N GLY A 32 19.74 -6.83 -11.39
CA GLY A 32 19.03 -6.35 -10.20
C GLY A 32 19.92 -6.14 -8.97
N GLY A 33 19.37 -5.46 -7.95
CA GLY A 33 20.04 -5.22 -6.65
C GLY A 33 20.13 -3.75 -6.26
N GLN A 34 19.97 -2.84 -7.21
CA GLN A 34 19.91 -1.40 -6.95
C GLN A 34 18.57 -0.99 -6.33
N ILE A 35 18.60 0.05 -5.49
CA ILE A 35 17.44 0.60 -4.81
C ILE A 35 17.32 2.08 -5.18
N THR A 36 16.11 2.57 -5.45
CA THR A 36 15.88 4.01 -5.67
C THR A 36 14.60 4.44 -4.96
N PHE A 37 14.43 5.74 -4.80
CA PHE A 37 13.24 6.33 -4.18
C PHE A 37 12.46 7.13 -5.23
N VAL A 38 11.15 6.89 -5.29
CA VAL A 38 10.23 7.62 -6.16
C VAL A 38 9.22 8.36 -5.31
N TRP A 39 8.89 9.58 -5.71
CA TRP A 39 7.79 10.32 -5.13
C TRP A 39 6.49 9.98 -5.85
N GLN A 40 5.45 9.72 -5.08
CA GLN A 40 4.11 9.48 -5.57
C GLN A 40 3.15 10.34 -4.75
N THR A 41 2.05 10.78 -5.37
CA THR A 41 0.95 11.45 -4.68
C THR A 41 -0.09 10.37 -4.33
N PRO A 42 -0.06 9.78 -3.12
CA PRO A 42 -1.00 8.74 -2.76
C PRO A 42 -2.40 9.31 -2.59
N LEU A 43 -3.41 8.61 -3.09
CA LEU A 43 -4.77 8.79 -2.63
C LEU A 43 -4.85 8.30 -1.17
N ALA A 44 -5.50 9.07 -0.29
CA ALA A 44 -5.64 8.73 1.13
C ALA A 44 -6.65 7.57 1.34
N VAL A 45 -6.32 6.38 0.86
CA VAL A 45 -7.13 5.16 0.90
C VAL A 45 -6.25 4.00 1.37
N SER A 46 -6.79 3.14 2.24
CA SER A 46 -6.12 1.92 2.67
C SER A 46 -7.07 0.71 2.64
N ALA A 47 -6.52 -0.47 2.35
CA ALA A 47 -7.31 -1.70 2.32
C ALA A 47 -7.91 -2.04 3.70
N THR A 48 -7.20 -1.73 4.78
CA THR A 48 -7.71 -1.90 6.15
C THR A 48 -8.94 -1.04 6.40
N GLN A 49 -8.91 0.24 5.99
CA GLN A 49 -10.06 1.14 6.10
C GLN A 49 -11.23 0.66 5.23
N ILE A 50 -10.99 0.24 3.99
CA ILE A 50 -12.03 -0.29 3.09
C ILE A 50 -12.73 -1.50 3.72
N ARG A 51 -11.98 -2.48 4.23
CA ARG A 51 -12.57 -3.67 4.88
C ARG A 51 -13.39 -3.31 6.12
N ALA A 52 -12.93 -2.34 6.92
CA ALA A 52 -13.68 -1.88 8.09
C ALA A 52 -15.01 -1.20 7.69
N LEU A 53 -15.02 -0.40 6.62
CA LEU A 53 -16.25 0.21 6.08
C LEU A 53 -17.23 -0.86 5.59
N LEU A 54 -16.75 -1.84 4.82
CA LEU A 54 -17.56 -2.93 4.29
C LEU A 54 -18.17 -3.80 5.40
N GLY A 55 -17.40 -4.10 6.45
CA GLY A 55 -17.86 -4.84 7.63
C GLY A 55 -18.92 -4.08 8.42
N ALA A 56 -18.83 -2.75 8.45
CA ALA A 56 -19.84 -1.87 9.06
C ALA A 56 -21.04 -1.57 8.14
N GLY A 57 -21.14 -2.21 6.96
CA GLY A 57 -22.23 -1.98 6.00
C GLY A 57 -22.18 -0.60 5.32
N ARG A 58 -21.06 0.11 5.40
CA ARG A 58 -20.87 1.42 4.75
C ARG A 58 -20.39 1.26 3.32
N SER A 59 -20.85 2.15 2.44
CA SER A 59 -20.42 2.17 1.04
C SER A 59 -18.96 2.59 0.91
N VAL A 60 -18.24 1.93 -0.01
CA VAL A 60 -16.86 2.25 -0.42
C VAL A 60 -16.79 2.73 -1.86
N ARG A 61 -17.92 3.16 -2.44
CA ARG A 61 -17.99 3.74 -3.79
C ARG A 61 -16.99 4.89 -3.91
N PHE A 62 -16.29 4.96 -5.04
CA PHE A 62 -15.19 5.91 -5.31
C PHE A 62 -13.87 5.66 -4.56
N LEU A 63 -13.82 4.71 -3.61
CA LEU A 63 -12.56 4.27 -2.99
C LEU A 63 -11.95 3.07 -3.70
N VAL A 64 -12.75 2.38 -4.52
CA VAL A 64 -12.36 1.25 -5.37
C VAL A 64 -12.98 1.43 -6.75
N PRO A 65 -12.39 0.82 -7.80
CA PRO A 65 -13.02 0.78 -9.12
C PRO A 65 -14.40 0.09 -9.05
N ASP A 66 -15.35 0.54 -9.85
CA ASP A 66 -16.74 0.03 -9.83
C ASP A 66 -16.82 -1.49 -10.07
N ALA A 67 -15.98 -2.03 -10.96
CA ALA A 67 -15.91 -3.47 -11.20
C ALA A 67 -15.52 -4.27 -9.94
N VAL A 68 -14.65 -3.71 -9.08
CA VAL A 68 -14.24 -4.33 -7.82
C VAL A 68 -15.37 -4.24 -6.79
N LEU A 69 -16.09 -3.11 -6.74
CA LEU A 69 -17.27 -2.96 -5.88
C LEU A 69 -18.34 -4.01 -6.23
N ASN A 70 -18.67 -4.14 -7.51
CA ASN A 70 -19.63 -5.14 -8.00
C ASN A 70 -19.22 -6.57 -7.61
N TYR A 71 -17.92 -6.88 -7.71
CA TYR A 71 -17.41 -8.19 -7.33
C TYR A 71 -17.53 -8.45 -5.82
N ILE A 72 -17.21 -7.46 -4.99
CA ILE A 72 -17.34 -7.53 -3.53
C ILE A 72 -18.80 -7.77 -3.13
N GLU A 73 -19.74 -7.08 -3.78
CA GLU A 73 -21.18 -7.19 -3.51
C GLU A 73 -21.72 -8.56 -3.95
N ALA A 74 -21.41 -9.01 -5.16
CA ALA A 74 -21.86 -10.29 -5.70
C ALA A 74 -21.40 -11.51 -4.88
N HIS A 75 -20.24 -11.42 -4.24
CA HIS A 75 -19.66 -12.51 -3.45
C HIS A 75 -19.76 -12.28 -1.93
N HIS A 76 -20.47 -11.24 -1.49
CA HIS A 76 -20.63 -10.90 -0.07
C HIS A 76 -19.29 -10.84 0.71
N LEU A 77 -18.23 -10.31 0.10
CA LEU A 77 -16.91 -10.26 0.72
C LEU A 77 -16.84 -9.21 1.83
N TYR A 78 -16.03 -9.49 2.86
CA TYR A 78 -15.72 -8.56 3.96
C TYR A 78 -16.93 -8.10 4.78
N ARG A 79 -17.99 -8.91 4.83
CA ARG A 79 -19.14 -8.69 5.71
C ARG A 79 -18.80 -9.10 7.15
N ALA A 80 -19.40 -8.42 8.12
CA ALA A 80 -19.32 -8.84 9.51
C ALA A 80 -19.93 -10.26 9.63
N PRO A 81 -19.34 -11.14 10.45
CA PRO A 81 -20.01 -12.38 10.84
C PRO A 81 -21.35 -12.02 11.50
N HIS A 82 -22.40 -12.75 11.12
CA HIS A 82 -23.70 -12.67 11.81
C HIS A 82 -23.59 -13.20 13.24
#